data_AF-A0A956N9G9-F1
#
_entry.id   AF-A0A956N9G9-F1
#
_cell.length_a   1.000
_cell.length_b   1.000
_cell.length_c   1.000
_cell.angle_alpha   90.00
_cell.angle_beta   90.00
_cell.angle_gamma   90.00
#
_symmetry.space_group_name_H-M   'P 1'
#
loop_
_entity.id
_entity.type
_entity.pdbx_description
1 polymer ?
#
loop_
_entity_poly.entity_id
_entity_poly.type
_entity_poly.pdbx_seq_one_letter_code
_entity_poly.pdbx_strand_id
1 'polypeptide(L)'
;MSRDWNELISAYLDGELDPAEREEFEQRLESGDVSRTEFEEMKAMRGLTGSVQLRAFPDHEWDRYWAKTYNRMERNLGWIFLSLGAIVLVSAGLYELLRELVLDGASPWWLRAATGSAALGMGVLFVSVLRERLFVRKTDPYRGIER
;
A
#
# COMPACT_ATOMS: atom_id res chain seq x y z
N MET A 1 -28.17 -12.58 37.28
CA MET A 1 -27.94 -13.84 36.54
C MET A 1 -26.70 -14.45 37.16
N SER A 2 -26.81 -15.61 37.80
CA SER A 2 -25.62 -16.32 38.28
C SER A 2 -24.82 -16.76 37.04
N ARG A 3 -23.60 -16.26 36.90
CA ARG A 3 -22.67 -16.74 35.88
C ARG A 3 -22.31 -18.19 36.18
N ASP A 4 -22.13 -18.99 35.13
CA ASP A 4 -21.64 -20.37 35.28
C ASP A 4 -20.19 -20.39 35.76
N TRP A 5 -19.77 -21.49 36.40
CA TRP A 5 -18.41 -21.63 36.98
C TRP A 5 -17.28 -21.34 35.97
N ASN A 6 -17.43 -21.79 34.72
CA ASN A 6 -16.46 -21.54 33.65
C ASN A 6 -16.37 -20.06 33.26
N GLU A 7 -17.51 -19.36 33.22
CA GLU A 7 -17.54 -17.93 32.95
C GLU A 7 -16.87 -17.14 34.08
N LEU A 8 -17.09 -17.54 35.32
CA LEU A 8 -16.44 -16.94 36.48
C LEU A 8 -14.92 -17.16 36.47
N ILE A 9 -14.43 -18.35 36.11
CA ILE A 9 -12.98 -18.59 36.00
C ILE A 9 -12.39 -17.70 34.89
N SER A 10 -13.02 -17.61 33.72
CA SER A 10 -12.53 -16.76 32.62
C SER A 10 -12.47 -15.30 33.04
N ALA A 11 -13.56 -14.78 33.61
CA ALA A 11 -13.65 -13.39 34.08
C ALA A 11 -12.67 -13.10 35.23
N TYR A 12 -12.43 -14.06 36.15
CA TYR A 12 -11.44 -13.94 37.21
C TYR A 12 -10.02 -13.85 36.66
N LEU A 13 -9.69 -14.72 35.70
CA LEU A 13 -8.38 -14.71 35.05
C LEU A 13 -8.18 -13.40 34.28
N ASP A 14 -9.17 -12.92 33.55
CA ASP A 14 -9.11 -11.69 32.76
C ASP A 14 -9.27 -10.39 33.56
N GLY A 15 -9.60 -10.50 34.86
CA GLY A 15 -9.72 -9.35 35.76
C GLY A 15 -11.00 -8.53 35.56
N GLU A 16 -12.03 -9.14 34.99
CA GLU A 16 -13.32 -8.50 34.67
C GLU A 16 -14.36 -8.63 35.80
N LEU A 17 -14.02 -9.30 36.90
CA LEU A 17 -14.90 -9.45 38.07
C LEU A 17 -14.88 -8.19 38.95
N ASP A 18 -16.07 -7.76 39.37
CA ASP A 18 -16.24 -6.73 40.39
C ASP A 18 -15.81 -7.26 41.78
N PRO A 19 -15.44 -6.41 42.76
CA PRO A 19 -14.93 -6.88 44.07
C PRO A 19 -15.87 -7.85 44.79
N ALA A 20 -17.19 -7.65 44.70
CA ALA A 20 -18.18 -8.54 45.31
C ALA A 20 -18.23 -9.92 44.63
N GLU A 21 -18.15 -9.97 43.29
CA GLU A 21 -18.14 -11.23 42.53
C GLU A 21 -16.83 -12.00 42.74
N ARG A 22 -15.73 -11.27 42.93
CA ARG A 22 -14.42 -11.85 43.23
C ARG A 22 -14.39 -12.53 44.59
N GLU A 23 -14.95 -11.89 45.60
CA GLU A 23 -15.04 -12.45 46.96
C GLU A 23 -15.92 -13.71 46.98
N GLU A 24 -17.04 -13.70 46.24
CA GLU A 24 -17.91 -14.87 46.07
C GLU A 24 -17.18 -16.03 45.35
N PHE A 25 -16.39 -15.72 44.32
CA PHE A 25 -15.59 -16.71 43.60
C PHE A 25 -14.52 -17.35 44.50
N GLU A 26 -13.78 -16.54 45.26
CA GLU A 26 -12.73 -17.01 46.17
C GLU A 26 -13.34 -17.87 47.30
N GLN A 27 -14.47 -17.47 47.86
CA GLN A 27 -15.20 -18.27 48.85
C GLN A 27 -15.67 -19.63 48.30
N ARG A 28 -16.20 -19.69 47.06
CA ARG A 28 -16.58 -20.95 46.42
C ARG A 28 -15.38 -21.87 46.19
N LEU A 29 -14.25 -21.29 45.76
CA LEU A 29 -13.00 -22.03 45.54
C LEU A 29 -12.43 -22.59 46.87
N GLU A 30 -12.58 -21.85 47.96
CA GLU A 30 -12.16 -22.27 49.30
C GLU A 30 -13.08 -23.32 49.92
N SER A 31 -14.40 -23.17 49.76
CA SER A 31 -15.40 -24.08 50.31
C SER A 31 -15.42 -25.45 49.62
N GLY A 32 -14.79 -25.57 48.44
CA GLY A 32 -14.72 -26.82 47.67
C GLY A 32 -16.02 -27.14 46.92
N ASP A 33 -16.92 -26.17 46.79
CA ASP A 33 -18.19 -26.28 46.06
C ASP A 33 -17.99 -26.46 44.54
N VAL A 34 -16.76 -26.21 44.08
CA VAL A 34 -16.40 -26.09 42.66
C VAL A 34 -15.03 -26.70 42.38
N SER A 35 -14.82 -27.13 41.13
CA SER A 35 -13.63 -27.88 40.73
C SER A 35 -12.38 -26.99 40.69
N ARG A 36 -11.46 -27.19 41.64
CA ARG A 36 -10.12 -26.57 41.61
C ARG A 36 -9.27 -27.03 40.41
N THR A 37 -9.53 -28.23 39.91
CA THR A 37 -8.80 -28.80 38.76
C THR A 37 -9.05 -27.98 37.50
N GLU A 38 -10.32 -27.63 37.23
CA GLU A 38 -10.70 -26.83 36.06
C GLU A 38 -10.08 -25.42 36.10
N PHE A 39 -10.01 -24.81 37.28
CA PHE A 39 -9.35 -23.52 37.48
C PHE A 39 -7.85 -23.59 37.13
N GLU A 40 -7.13 -24.59 37.63
CA GLU A 40 -5.70 -24.74 37.35
C GLU A 40 -5.41 -25.10 35.88
N GLU A 41 -6.26 -25.90 35.22
CA GLU A 41 -6.15 -26.20 33.80
C GLU A 41 -6.29 -24.93 32.93
N MET A 42 -7.30 -24.12 33.20
CA MET A 42 -7.56 -22.90 32.42
C MET A 42 -6.49 -21.83 32.66
N LYS A 43 -6.00 -21.72 33.90
CA LYS A 43 -4.84 -20.89 34.27
C LYS A 43 -3.57 -21.33 33.56
N ALA A 44 -3.32 -22.64 33.44
CA ALA A 44 -2.17 -23.17 32.71
C ALA A 44 -2.25 -22.85 31.21
N MET A 45 -3.41 -23.02 30.57
CA MET A 45 -3.61 -22.64 29.15
C MET A 45 -3.36 -21.15 28.90
N ARG A 46 -3.84 -20.29 29.80
CA ARG A 46 -3.58 -18.84 29.72
C ARG A 46 -2.11 -18.51 29.87
N GLY A 47 -1.40 -19.17 30.78
CA GLY A 47 0.05 -19.03 30.94
C GLY A 47 0.83 -19.41 29.68
N LEU A 48 0.47 -20.53 29.05
CA LEU A 48 1.07 -20.97 27.79
C LEU A 48 0.78 -19.97 26.65
N THR A 49 -0.44 -19.49 26.53
CA THR A 49 -0.84 -18.53 25.48
C THR A 49 -0.22 -17.15 25.70
N GLY A 50 -0.14 -16.67 26.94
CA GLY A 50 0.51 -15.41 27.31
C GLY A 50 2.02 -15.41 27.09
N SER A 51 2.66 -16.58 27.09
CA SER A 51 4.09 -16.72 26.74
C SER A 51 4.35 -16.66 25.23
N VAL A 52 3.31 -16.74 24.40
CA VAL A 52 3.41 -16.44 22.96
C VAL A 52 3.50 -14.92 22.81
N GLN A 53 4.68 -14.37 23.11
CA GLN A 53 5.03 -13.06 22.63
C GLN A 53 5.07 -13.12 21.10
N LEU A 54 3.98 -12.69 20.47
CA LEU A 54 3.98 -12.29 19.07
C LEU A 54 5.10 -11.28 18.92
N ARG A 55 6.22 -11.73 18.37
CA ARG A 55 7.41 -10.93 18.15
C ARG A 55 6.97 -9.69 17.38
N ALA A 56 6.95 -8.53 18.05
CA ALA A 56 6.67 -7.27 17.40
C ALA A 56 7.65 -7.14 16.23
N PHE A 57 7.10 -6.96 15.01
CA PHE A 57 7.92 -6.75 13.83
C PHE A 57 8.82 -5.55 14.11
N PRO A 58 10.14 -5.67 13.97
CA PRO A 58 11.05 -4.60 14.36
C PRO A 58 10.85 -3.40 13.41
N ASP A 59 10.67 -2.21 13.98
CA ASP A 59 10.24 -0.98 13.30
C ASP A 59 11.05 -0.63 12.03
N HIS A 60 12.32 -1.03 11.96
CA HIS A 60 13.21 -0.76 10.83
C HIS A 60 12.79 -1.44 9.51
N GLU A 61 12.02 -2.54 9.56
CA GLU A 61 11.50 -3.16 8.33
C GLU A 61 10.28 -2.41 7.77
N TRP A 62 9.55 -1.69 8.63
CA TRP A 62 8.39 -0.91 8.23
C TRP A 62 8.80 0.29 7.36
N ASP A 63 9.85 1.01 7.76
CA ASP A 63 10.39 2.14 7.01
C ASP A 63 10.90 1.72 5.63
N ARG A 64 11.56 0.56 5.54
CA ARG A 64 12.07 0.04 4.26
C ARG A 64 10.94 -0.34 3.31
N TYR A 65 9.86 -0.90 3.83
CA TYR A 65 8.67 -1.26 3.03
C TYR A 65 7.94 -0.02 2.51
N TRP A 66 7.76 0.99 3.37
CA TRP A 66 7.12 2.26 3.00
C TRP A 66 7.96 3.07 2.01
N ALA A 67 9.26 3.23 2.25
CA ALA A 67 10.15 3.98 1.37
C ALA A 67 10.23 3.37 -0.05
N LYS A 68 10.25 2.04 -0.14
CA LYS A 68 10.34 1.32 -1.43
C LYS A 68 9.02 1.35 -2.20
N THR A 69 7.89 1.40 -1.50
CA THR A 69 6.55 1.42 -2.11
C THR A 69 6.14 2.83 -2.51
N TYR A 70 6.35 3.81 -1.64
CA TYR A 70 5.95 5.21 -1.87
C TYR A 70 6.72 5.86 -3.03
N ASN A 71 8.05 5.72 -3.06
CA ASN A 71 8.88 6.25 -4.15
C ASN A 71 8.58 5.62 -5.52
N ARG A 72 8.07 4.38 -5.54
CA ARG A 72 7.73 3.68 -6.78
C ARG A 72 6.37 4.11 -7.31
N MET A 73 5.42 4.42 -6.44
CA MET A 73 4.09 4.86 -6.83
C MET A 73 4.09 6.27 -7.42
N GLU A 74 4.74 7.24 -6.77
CA GLU A 74 4.82 8.61 -7.29
C GLU A 74 5.40 8.66 -8.70
N ARG A 75 6.50 7.92 -8.92
CA ARG A 75 7.17 7.91 -10.21
C ARG A 75 6.32 7.24 -11.28
N ASN A 76 5.64 6.14 -10.96
CA ASN A 76 4.76 5.47 -11.91
C ASN A 76 3.51 6.29 -12.26
N LEU A 77 2.88 6.93 -11.26
CA LEU A 77 1.72 7.80 -11.49
C LEU A 77 2.09 9.03 -12.32
N GLY A 78 3.21 9.69 -12.01
CA GLY A 78 3.69 10.83 -12.80
C GLY A 78 3.91 10.47 -14.27
N TRP A 79 4.39 9.25 -14.54
CA TRP A 79 4.55 8.74 -15.89
C TRP A 79 3.23 8.44 -16.61
N ILE A 80 2.23 7.91 -15.91
CA ILE A 80 0.90 7.68 -16.48
C ILE A 80 0.30 9.01 -16.93
N PHE A 81 0.26 10.01 -16.03
CA PHE A 81 -0.26 11.33 -16.37
C PHE A 81 0.53 12.01 -17.49
N LEU A 82 1.86 11.91 -17.48
CA LEU A 82 2.69 12.48 -18.55
C LEU A 82 2.45 11.80 -19.90
N SER A 83 2.28 10.47 -19.92
CA SER A 83 1.96 9.74 -21.15
C SER A 83 0.58 10.11 -21.69
N LEU A 84 -0.41 10.25 -20.80
CA LEU A 84 -1.77 10.62 -21.18
C LEU A 84 -1.83 12.04 -21.74
N GLY A 85 -1.17 12.99 -21.08
CA GLY A 85 -1.04 14.37 -21.57
C GLY A 85 -0.31 14.45 -22.91
N ALA A 86 0.77 13.68 -23.07
CA ALA A 86 1.49 13.59 -24.34
C ALA A 86 0.61 13.05 -25.47
N ILE A 87 -0.20 12.01 -25.23
CA ILE A 87 -1.13 11.46 -26.22
C ILE A 87 -2.14 12.54 -26.65
N VAL A 88 -2.76 13.25 -25.70
CA VAL A 88 -3.74 14.31 -26.01
C VAL A 88 -3.10 15.42 -26.85
N LEU A 89 -1.92 15.90 -26.46
CA LEU A 89 -1.20 16.95 -27.20
C LEU A 89 -0.82 16.51 -28.61
N VAL A 90 -0.30 15.30 -28.77
CA VAL A 90 0.06 14.75 -30.09
C VAL A 90 -1.18 14.56 -30.95
N SER A 91 -2.27 14.03 -30.40
CA SER A 91 -3.53 13.85 -31.13
C SER A 91 -4.15 15.18 -31.56
N ALA A 92 -4.14 16.20 -30.70
CA ALA A 92 -4.62 17.53 -31.03
C ALA A 92 -3.77 18.18 -32.13
N GLY A 93 -2.44 18.16 -31.99
CA GLY A 93 -1.53 18.71 -33.00
C GLY A 93 -1.62 17.98 -34.35
N LEU A 94 -1.82 16.65 -34.33
CA LEU A 94 -2.02 15.87 -35.55
C LEU A 94 -3.37 16.18 -36.21
N TYR A 95 -4.44 16.34 -35.42
CA TYR A 95 -5.75 16.74 -35.93
C TYR A 95 -5.70 18.12 -36.60
N GLU A 96 -5.03 19.08 -35.97
CA GLU A 96 -4.89 20.44 -36.48
C GLU A 96 -4.06 20.49 -37.77
N LEU A 97 -2.97 19.71 -37.81
CA LEU A 97 -2.18 19.49 -39.04
C LEU A 97 -3.02 18.89 -40.17
N LEU A 98 -3.74 17.79 -39.90
CA LEU A 98 -4.57 17.15 -40.92
C LEU A 98 -5.67 18.08 -41.41
N ARG A 99 -6.25 18.89 -40.51
CA ARG A 99 -7.26 19.89 -40.86
C ARG A 99 -6.70 20.99 -41.78
N GLU A 100 -5.54 21.56 -41.46
CA GLU A 100 -4.87 22.58 -42.29
C GLU A 100 -4.34 22.04 -43.63
N LEU A 101 -4.01 20.75 -43.68
CA LEU A 101 -3.47 20.11 -44.88
C LEU A 101 -4.56 19.64 -45.84
N VAL A 102 -5.67 19.10 -45.32
CA VAL A 102 -6.70 18.39 -46.10
C VAL A 102 -7.99 19.22 -46.29
N LEU A 103 -8.41 19.99 -45.28
CA LEU A 103 -9.72 20.66 -45.27
C LEU A 103 -9.63 22.15 -45.63
N ASP A 104 -8.70 22.89 -45.03
CA ASP A 104 -8.54 24.33 -45.27
C ASP A 104 -7.31 24.63 -46.13
N GLY A 105 -7.55 24.69 -47.44
CA GLY A 105 -6.59 25.09 -48.48
C GLY A 105 -6.04 26.52 -48.34
N ALA A 106 -6.59 27.34 -47.44
CA ALA A 106 -6.34 28.78 -47.35
C ALA A 106 -4.98 29.20 -46.74
N SER A 107 -4.32 28.30 -46.00
CA SER A 107 -3.05 28.63 -45.33
C SER A 107 -1.88 28.69 -46.34
N PRO A 108 -1.00 29.70 -46.27
CA PRO A 108 0.17 29.79 -47.12
C PRO A 108 1.06 28.54 -47.02
N TRP A 109 1.64 28.10 -48.14
CA TRP A 109 2.42 26.85 -48.20
C TRP A 109 3.61 26.82 -47.22
N TRP A 110 4.20 27.98 -46.89
CA TRP A 110 5.30 28.10 -45.94
C TRP A 110 4.85 27.84 -44.49
N LEU A 111 3.61 28.19 -44.13
CA LEU A 111 3.07 27.93 -42.79
C LEU A 111 2.86 26.43 -42.62
N ARG A 112 2.32 25.75 -43.64
CA ARG A 112 2.22 24.28 -43.66
C ARG A 112 3.56 23.59 -43.54
N ALA A 113 4.58 24.08 -44.26
CA ALA A 113 5.93 23.55 -44.19
C ALA A 113 6.55 23.75 -42.79
N ALA A 114 6.37 24.93 -42.19
CA ALA A 114 6.83 25.22 -40.84
C ALA A 114 6.16 24.30 -39.81
N THR A 115 4.82 24.20 -39.80
CA THR A 115 4.07 23.33 -38.87
C THR A 115 4.42 21.86 -39.07
N GLY A 116 4.54 21.40 -40.32
CA GLY A 116 4.95 20.03 -40.64
C GLY A 116 6.36 19.71 -40.14
N SER A 117 7.32 20.62 -40.35
CA SER A 117 8.70 20.46 -39.85
C SER A 117 8.78 20.49 -38.32
N ALA A 118 8.00 21.35 -37.66
CA ALA A 118 7.93 21.43 -36.21
C ALA A 118 7.35 20.14 -35.60
N ALA A 119 6.29 19.59 -36.20
CA ALA A 119 5.70 18.33 -35.76
C ALA A 119 6.63 17.13 -36.00
N LEU A 120 7.32 17.09 -37.15
CA LEU A 120 8.37 16.10 -37.40
C LEU A 120 9.50 16.20 -36.37
N GLY A 121 9.99 17.40 -36.10
CA GLY A 121 11.02 17.65 -35.09
C GLY A 121 10.57 17.22 -33.69
N MET A 122 9.33 17.53 -33.31
CA MET A 122 8.75 17.10 -32.05
C MET A 122 8.61 15.57 -31.97
N GLY A 123 8.20 14.91 -33.05
CA GLY A 123 8.15 13.45 -33.14
C GLY A 123 9.52 12.79 -32.99
N VAL A 124 10.55 13.32 -33.67
CA VAL A 124 11.93 12.83 -33.57
C VAL A 124 12.49 13.02 -32.16
N LEU A 125 12.29 14.20 -31.55
CA LEU A 125 12.69 14.46 -30.17
C LEU A 125 11.96 13.53 -29.19
N PHE A 126 10.66 13.33 -29.38
CA PHE A 126 9.87 12.43 -28.55
C PHE A 126 10.39 10.98 -28.64
N VAL A 127 10.66 10.47 -29.85
CA VAL A 127 11.23 9.13 -30.04
C VAL A 127 12.64 9.04 -29.47
N SER A 128 13.46 10.09 -29.60
CA SER A 128 14.81 10.14 -29.02
C SER A 128 14.76 10.01 -27.49
N VAL A 129 13.95 10.83 -26.83
CA VAL A 129 13.77 10.81 -25.38
C VAL A 129 13.14 9.47 -24.94
N LEU A 130 12.15 8.96 -25.66
CA LEU A 130 11.51 7.69 -25.32
C LEU A 130 12.49 6.52 -25.45
N ARG A 131 13.29 6.48 -26.52
CA ARG A 131 14.33 5.48 -26.75
C ARG A 131 15.40 5.54 -25.65
N GLU A 132 15.92 6.72 -25.36
CA GLU A 132 16.92 6.93 -24.31
C GLU A 132 16.38 6.47 -22.96
N ARG A 133 15.15 6.85 -22.61
CA ARG A 133 14.54 6.52 -21.32
C ARG A 133 14.16 5.05 -21.19
N LEU A 134 13.74 4.38 -22.29
CA LEU A 134 13.52 2.93 -22.32
C LEU A 134 14.84 2.14 -22.23
N PHE A 135 15.89 2.63 -22.88
CA PHE A 135 17.21 1.99 -22.87
C PHE A 135 17.87 2.12 -21.49
N VAL A 136 17.89 3.32 -20.91
CA VAL A 136 18.38 3.56 -19.54
C VAL A 136 17.61 2.72 -18.52
N ARG A 137 16.29 2.57 -18.67
CA ARG A 137 15.48 1.73 -17.77
C ARG A 137 15.81 0.24 -17.86
N LYS A 138 16.33 -0.25 -19.00
CA LYS A 138 16.73 -1.65 -19.20
C LYS A 138 18.18 -1.93 -18.83
N THR A 139 19.08 -0.96 -19.01
CA THR A 139 20.53 -1.15 -18.91
C THR A 139 21.12 -0.65 -17.59
N ASP A 140 20.31 -0.16 -16.64
CA ASP A 140 20.82 0.31 -15.34
C ASP A 140 21.28 -0.85 -14.43
N PRO A 141 22.60 -1.09 -14.25
CA PRO A 141 23.13 -2.20 -13.47
C PRO A 141 23.10 -1.93 -11.96
N TYR A 142 22.79 -0.70 -11.54
CA TYR A 142 22.74 -0.29 -10.13
C TYR A 142 21.35 -0.38 -9.52
N ARG A 143 20.41 -0.98 -10.25
CA ARG A 143 19.02 -1.17 -9.82
C ARG A 143 18.93 -2.25 -8.73
N GLY A 144 19.29 -1.91 -7.50
CA GLY A 144 19.14 -2.78 -6.34
C GLY A 144 20.24 -2.68 -5.28
N ILE A 145 21.23 -1.81 -5.43
CA ILE A 145 22.26 -1.63 -4.40
C ILE A 145 21.77 -0.61 -3.38
N GLU A 146 21.19 -1.09 -2.29
CA GLU A 146 21.02 -0.32 -1.05
C GLU A 146 22.41 -0.16 -0.40
N ARG A 147 22.84 1.09 -0.15
CA ARG A 147 24.00 1.39 0.70
C ARG A 147 23.57 1.46 2.16
#